data_AF-A0A0P4R593-F1
#
_entry.id   AF-A0A0P4R593-F1
#
_cell.length_a   1.000
_cell.length_b   1.000
_cell.length_c   1.000
_cell.angle_alpha   90.00
_cell.angle_beta   90.00
_cell.angle_gamma   90.00
#
_symmetry.space_group_name_H-M   'P 1'
#
loop_
_entity.id
_entity.type
_entity.pdbx_description
1 polymer ?
#
loop_
_entity_poly.entity_id
_entity_poly.type
_entity_poly.pdbx_seq_one_letter_code
_entity_poly.pdbx_strand_id
1 'polypeptide(L)'
;MTPDGLRLVIQCKQYREANRVGSQDLQRFGGTCFTVHDADIAAVITTSTFTEPAVAYAEQSGIRCLDHDMLFAWEAGIGPAPWQADG
;
A
#
# COMPACT_ATOMS: atom_id res chain seq x y z
N MET A 1 -12.34 7.14 4.55
CA MET A 1 -12.25 7.02 6.01
C MET A 1 -12.43 5.56 6.38
N THR A 2 -11.62 5.04 7.29
CA THR A 2 -11.77 3.67 7.84
C THR A 2 -12.98 3.62 8.78
N PRO A 3 -13.43 2.42 9.20
CA PRO A 3 -14.50 2.29 10.21
C PRO A 3 -14.18 3.05 11.52
N ASP A 4 -12.91 3.11 11.91
CA ASP A 4 -12.46 3.79 13.13
C ASP A 4 -12.25 5.31 12.95
N GLY A 5 -12.63 5.86 11.78
CA GLY A 5 -12.51 7.29 11.50
C GLY A 5 -11.10 7.74 11.11
N LEU A 6 -10.22 6.82 10.67
CA LEU A 6 -8.88 7.18 10.16
C LEU A 6 -8.95 7.58 8.68
N ARG A 7 -8.13 8.55 8.27
CA ARG A 7 -7.96 8.94 6.88
C ARG A 7 -7.00 7.98 6.18
N LEU A 8 -7.59 7.05 5.43
CA LEU A 8 -6.88 6.16 4.53
C LEU A 8 -6.66 6.81 3.16
N VAL A 9 -5.41 6.87 2.72
CA VAL A 9 -5.02 7.22 1.35
C VAL A 9 -4.46 5.98 0.68
N ILE A 10 -5.07 5.59 -0.45
CA ILE A 10 -4.67 4.42 -1.23
C ILE A 10 -4.19 4.87 -2.61
N GLN A 11 -3.06 4.33 -3.05
CA GLN A 11 -2.68 4.35 -4.46
C GLN A 11 -2.75 2.94 -5.06
N CYS A 12 -3.48 2.80 -6.16
CA CYS A 12 -3.57 1.55 -6.92
C CYS A 12 -2.62 1.59 -8.13
N LYS A 13 -1.79 0.56 -8.30
CA LYS A 13 -0.85 0.41 -9.41
C LYS A 13 -1.15 -0.87 -10.18
N GLN A 14 -1.70 -0.73 -11.37
CA GLN A 14 -1.87 -1.85 -12.29
C GLN A 14 -0.64 -1.96 -13.19
N TYR A 15 0.19 -2.94 -12.89
CA TYR A 15 1.29 -3.36 -13.74
C TYR A 15 1.03 -4.77 -14.25
N ARG A 16 1.55 -5.11 -15.43
CA ARG A 16 1.62 -6.52 -15.89
C ARG A 16 2.53 -7.29 -14.93
N GLU A 17 2.34 -8.61 -14.76
CA GLU A 17 3.11 -9.44 -13.80
C GLU A 17 4.64 -9.25 -13.89
N ALA A 18 5.18 -9.00 -15.09
CA ALA A 18 6.61 -8.77 -15.30
C ALA A 18 7.12 -7.41 -14.78
N ASN A 19 6.24 -6.48 -14.41
CA ASN A 19 6.57 -5.14 -13.94
C ASN A 19 6.21 -5.01 -12.46
N ARG A 20 7.22 -4.90 -11.61
CA ARG A 20 7.09 -4.75 -10.16
C ARG A 20 7.02 -3.27 -9.77
N VAL A 21 6.32 -2.96 -8.69
CA VAL A 21 6.31 -1.60 -8.12
C VAL A 21 7.70 -1.28 -7.55
N GLY A 22 8.31 -0.20 -8.05
CA GLY A 22 9.66 0.23 -7.69
C GLY A 22 9.68 1.24 -6.54
N SER A 23 10.82 1.41 -5.87
CA SER A 23 10.97 2.37 -4.77
C SER A 23 10.63 3.81 -5.16
N GLN A 24 10.83 4.19 -6.42
CA GLN A 24 10.45 5.51 -6.93
C GLN A 24 8.92 5.74 -6.90
N ASP A 25 8.11 4.71 -7.12
CA ASP A 25 6.64 4.82 -6.98
C ASP A 25 6.29 5.14 -5.52
N LEU A 26 6.89 4.42 -4.58
CA LEU A 26 6.64 4.58 -3.15
C LEU A 26 7.15 5.93 -2.65
N GLN A 27 8.30 6.41 -3.12
CA GLN A 27 8.85 7.72 -2.73
C GLN A 27 7.95 8.88 -3.19
N ARG A 28 7.43 8.83 -4.41
CA ARG A 28 6.48 9.84 -4.92
C ARG A 28 5.19 9.85 -4.10
N PHE A 29 4.69 8.67 -3.76
CA PHE A 29 3.50 8.54 -2.93
C PHE A 29 3.75 9.01 -1.48
N GLY A 30 4.83 8.53 -0.87
CA GLY A 30 5.28 8.90 0.48
C GLY A 30 5.48 10.41 0.64
N GLY A 31 6.02 11.07 -0.38
CA GLY A 31 6.21 12.52 -0.39
C GLY A 31 4.93 13.37 -0.35
N THR A 32 3.75 12.76 -0.53
CA THR A 32 2.47 13.47 -0.59
C THR A 32 1.40 12.92 0.36
N CYS A 33 1.32 11.60 0.57
CA CYS A 33 0.23 10.99 1.34
C CYS A 33 0.13 11.55 2.77
N PHE A 34 1.24 11.71 3.47
CA PHE A 34 1.23 12.23 4.83
C PHE A 34 1.18 13.76 4.89
N THR A 35 1.95 14.44 4.05
CA THR A 35 2.17 15.90 4.14
C THR A 35 1.12 16.74 3.41
N VAL A 36 0.52 16.21 2.35
CA VAL A 36 -0.45 16.91 1.51
C VAL A 36 -1.87 16.41 1.76
N HIS A 37 -2.01 15.12 2.06
CA HIS A 37 -3.32 14.48 2.20
C HIS A 37 -3.70 14.15 3.66
N ASP A 38 -2.82 14.43 4.62
CA ASP A 38 -2.98 14.12 6.06
C ASP A 38 -3.39 12.66 6.29
N ALA A 39 -2.75 11.73 5.57
CA ALA A 39 -3.03 10.31 5.74
C ALA A 39 -2.69 9.85 7.16
N ASP A 40 -3.66 9.24 7.83
CA ASP A 40 -3.40 8.42 9.03
C ASP A 40 -2.89 7.03 8.62
N ILE A 41 -3.39 6.52 7.49
CA ILE A 41 -2.96 5.25 6.88
C ILE A 41 -2.64 5.49 5.41
N ALA A 42 -1.44 5.09 4.99
CA ALA A 42 -1.02 5.10 3.60
C ALA A 42 -0.86 3.66 3.10
N ALA A 43 -1.48 3.34 1.96
CA ALA A 43 -1.37 2.02 1.35
C ALA A 43 -1.12 2.12 -0.17
N VAL A 44 -0.27 1.23 -0.67
CA VAL A 44 -0.14 0.97 -2.11
C VAL A 44 -0.62 -0.44 -2.40
N ILE A 45 -1.52 -0.56 -3.36
CA ILE A 45 -2.10 -1.83 -3.80
C ILE A 45 -1.68 -2.11 -5.23
N THR A 46 -1.28 -3.34 -5.54
CA THR A 46 -0.95 -3.75 -6.91
C THR A 46 -1.43 -5.17 -7.20
N THR A 47 -1.76 -5.45 -8.47
CA THR A 47 -1.98 -6.81 -8.99
C THR A 47 -0.68 -7.51 -9.38
N SER A 48 0.47 -6.90 -9.11
CA SER A 48 1.82 -7.44 -9.32
C SER A 48 2.51 -7.63 -7.96
N THR A 49 3.83 -7.49 -7.88
CA THR A 49 4.61 -7.50 -6.63
C THR A 49 5.45 -6.23 -6.47
N PHE A 50 6.02 -6.02 -5.29
CA PHE A 50 6.92 -4.91 -4.98
C PHE A 50 8.37 -5.35 -5.08
N THR A 51 9.26 -4.49 -5.60
CA THR A 51 10.71 -4.72 -5.52
C THR A 51 11.21 -4.64 -4.07
N GLU A 52 12.33 -5.29 -3.75
CA GLU A 52 12.92 -5.25 -2.40
C GLU A 52 13.23 -3.81 -1.92
N PRO A 53 13.81 -2.90 -2.75
CA PRO A 53 13.95 -1.50 -2.35
C PRO A 53 12.62 -0.77 -2.12
N ALA A 54 11.55 -1.18 -2.78
CA ALA A 54 10.22 -0.61 -2.54
C ALA A 54 9.67 -1.05 -1.18
N VAL A 55 9.81 -2.33 -0.84
CA VAL A 55 9.42 -2.86 0.47
C VAL A 55 10.19 -2.17 1.59
N ALA A 56 11.53 -2.10 1.49
CA ALA A 56 12.36 -1.45 2.50
C ALA A 56 11.99 0.03 2.73
N TYR A 57 11.72 0.78 1.65
CA TYR A 57 11.26 2.16 1.76
C TYR A 57 9.86 2.27 2.37
N ALA A 58 8.95 1.37 1.99
CA ALA A 58 7.59 1.35 2.50
C ALA A 58 7.56 1.11 4.01
N GLU A 59 8.35 0.13 4.49
CA GLU A 59 8.53 -0.14 5.92
C GLU A 59 9.06 1.09 6.68
N GLN A 60 10.11 1.74 6.14
CA GLN A 60 10.68 2.94 6.76
C GLN A 60 9.69 4.12 6.80
N SER A 61 8.80 4.21 5.82
CA SER A 61 7.88 5.33 5.64
C SER A 61 6.48 5.06 6.24
N GLY A 62 6.23 3.88 6.80
CA GLY A 62 4.90 3.51 7.30
C GLY A 62 3.86 3.32 6.19
N ILE A 63 4.29 2.97 4.98
CA ILE A 63 3.40 2.68 3.84
C ILE A 63 3.11 1.19 3.81
N ARG A 64 1.84 0.82 3.78
CA ARG A 64 1.40 -0.57 3.66
C ARG A 64 1.47 -1.01 2.20
N CYS A 65 2.06 -2.17 1.94
CA CYS A 65 2.12 -2.77 0.62
C CYS A 65 1.17 -3.96 0.56
N LEU A 66 0.23 -3.94 -0.38
CA LEU A 66 -0.63 -5.08 -0.69
C LEU A 66 -0.33 -5.51 -2.13
N ASP A 67 0.32 -6.65 -2.28
CA ASP A 67 0.60 -7.25 -3.58
C ASP A 67 -0.56 -8.13 -4.05
N HIS A 68 -0.36 -8.86 -5.14
CA HIS A 68 -1.43 -9.68 -5.71
C HIS A 68 -1.99 -10.69 -4.70
N ASP A 69 -1.12 -11.41 -3.97
CA ASP A 69 -1.55 -12.46 -3.03
C ASP A 69 -2.38 -11.87 -1.89
N MET A 70 -1.92 -10.75 -1.32
CA MET A 70 -2.63 -10.05 -0.25
C MET A 70 -3.96 -9.45 -0.74
N LEU A 71 -3.99 -8.91 -1.96
CA LEU A 71 -5.20 -8.36 -2.56
C LEU A 71 -6.25 -9.44 -2.78
N PHE A 72 -5.86 -10.61 -3.30
CA PHE A 72 -6.77 -11.74 -3.47
C PHE A 72 -7.25 -12.30 -2.13
N ALA A 73 -6.37 -12.38 -1.12
CA ALA A 73 -6.76 -12.83 0.21
C ALA A 73 -7.78 -11.87 0.86
N TRP A 74 -7.58 -10.56 0.72
CA TRP A 74 -8.52 -9.56 1.21
C TRP A 74 -9.87 -9.65 0.48
N GLU A 75 -9.87 -9.76 -0.85
CA GLU A 75 -11.09 -9.91 -1.65
C GLU A 75 -11.89 -11.15 -1.23
N ALA A 76 -11.20 -12.27 -0.99
CA ALA A 76 -11.81 -13.50 -0.50
C ALA A 76 -12.21 -13.47 0.99
N GLY A 77 -11.94 -12.38 1.72
CA GLY A 77 -12.26 -12.22 3.14
C GLY A 77 -11.41 -13.08 4.09
N ILE A 78 -10.28 -13.61 3.61
CA ILE A 78 -9.35 -14.45 4.38
C ILE A 78 -8.05 -13.73 4.75
N GLY A 79 -7.83 -12.54 4.19
CA GLY A 79 -6.68 -11.67 4.45
C GLY A 79 -7.09 -10.30 4.99
N PRO A 80 -6.12 -9.52 5.51
CA PRO A 80 -6.40 -8.22 6.10
C PRO A 80 -6.76 -7.18 5.03
N ALA A 81 -7.73 -6.33 5.35
CA ALA A 81 -8.02 -5.13 4.59
C ALA A 81 -6.87 -4.10 4.74
N PRO A 82 -6.67 -3.20 3.75
CA PRO A 82 -5.57 -2.23 3.76
C PRO A 82 -5.50 -1.34 5.02
N TRP A 83 -6.62 -1.18 5.73
CA TRP A 83 -6.74 -0.35 6.93
C TRP A 83 -6.70 -1.11 8.25
N GLN A 84 -6.67 -2.45 8.24
CA GLN A 84 -6.52 -3.22 9.47
C GLN A 84 -5.06 -3.12 9.94
N ALA A 85 -4.84 -2.84 11.23
CA ALA A 85 -3.51 -2.92 11.80
C ALA A 85 -3.07 -4.39 11.85
N ASP A 86 -1.77 -4.65 11.66
CA ASP A 86 -1.20 -5.92 12.08
C ASP A 86 -1.40 -6.00 13.61
N GLY A 87 -2.13 -7.01 14.07
CA GLY A 87 -2.47 -7.21 15.48
C GLY A 87 -1.28 -7.63 16.33
#